data_AF-A0A388QM73-F1
#
_entry.id   AF-A0A388QM73-F1
#
_cell.length_a   1.000
_cell.length_b   1.000
_cell.length_c   1.000
_cell.angle_alpha   90.00
_cell.angle_beta   90.00
_cell.angle_gamma   90.00
#
_symmetry.space_group_name_H-M   'P 1'
#
loop_
_entity.id
_entity.type
_entity.pdbx_description
1 polymer ?
#
loop_
_entity_poly.entity_id
_entity_poly.type
_entity_poly.pdbx_seq_one_letter_code
_entity_poly.pdbx_strand_id
1 'polypeptide(L)'
;MRNVHEDIKSLEKEILQTEDKIIEYLRAGYEGGIKTSLHSLDLNLKYLSILANGAPIDKNEDRKIMDFLRIHYDYMQKLSVPA
;
A
#
# COMPACT_ATOMS: atom_id res chain seq x y z
N MET A 1 -12.88 5.32 19.77
CA MET A 1 -13.09 5.08 18.33
C MET A 1 -11.85 5.59 17.64
N ARG A 2 -11.12 4.75 16.88
CA ARG A 2 -10.03 5.26 16.04
C ARG A 2 -10.63 6.15 14.97
N ASN A 3 -9.97 7.26 14.70
CA ASN A 3 -10.41 8.18 13.68
C ASN A 3 -10.04 7.56 12.31
N VAL A 4 -10.96 7.56 11.35
CA VAL A 4 -10.71 7.02 10.00
C VAL A 4 -9.47 7.66 9.35
N HIS A 5 -9.19 8.93 9.65
CA HIS A 5 -7.98 9.62 9.19
C HIS A 5 -6.70 9.03 9.81
N GLU A 6 -6.74 8.52 11.05
CA GLU A 6 -5.61 7.85 11.67
C GLU A 6 -5.36 6.47 11.05
N ASP A 7 -6.44 5.73 10.76
CA ASP A 7 -6.36 4.43 10.10
C ASP A 7 -5.80 4.57 8.67
N ILE A 8 -6.24 5.58 7.91
CA ILE A 8 -5.69 5.92 6.60
C ILE A 8 -4.19 6.20 6.68
N LYS A 9 -3.76 7.08 7.60
CA LYS A 9 -2.33 7.40 7.77
C LYS A 9 -1.49 6.20 8.21
N SER A 10 -2.04 5.32 9.04
CA SER A 10 -1.36 4.08 9.43
C SER A 10 -1.13 3.20 8.21
N LEU A 11 -2.16 3.04 7.36
CA LEU A 11 -2.07 2.23 6.16
C LEU A 11 -1.10 2.80 5.14
N GLU A 12 -1.12 4.11 4.88
CA GLU A 12 -0.14 4.77 4.00
C GLU A 12 1.29 4.47 4.47
N LYS A 13 1.55 4.58 5.77
CA LYS A 13 2.85 4.27 6.35
C LYS A 13 3.22 2.79 6.21
N GLU A 14 2.28 1.89 6.47
CA GLU A 14 2.51 0.44 6.35
C GLU A 14 2.77 0.02 4.90
N ILE A 15 2.10 0.64 3.94
CA ILE A 15 2.32 0.45 2.50
C ILE A 15 3.76 0.82 2.14
N LEU A 16 4.21 2.03 2.48
CA LEU A 16 5.58 2.48 2.21
C LEU A 16 6.63 1.58 2.87
N GLN A 17 6.41 1.19 4.12
CA GLN A 17 7.34 0.29 4.82
C GLN A 17 7.39 -1.11 4.22
N THR A 18 6.26 -1.59 3.66
CA THR A 18 6.21 -2.90 2.99
C THR A 18 6.93 -2.85 1.66
N GLU A 19 6.81 -1.75 0.92
CA GLU A 19 7.57 -1.48 -0.31
C GLU A 19 9.08 -1.48 -0.05
N ASP A 20 9.55 -0.77 0.97
CA ASP A 20 10.97 -0.76 1.35
C ASP A 20 11.49 -2.17 1.66
N LYS A 21 10.71 -2.96 2.41
CA LYS A 21 11.05 -4.37 2.71
C LYS A 21 11.13 -5.23 1.45
N ILE A 22 10.25 -5.03 0.48
CA ILE A 22 10.30 -5.79 -0.79
C ILE A 22 11.60 -5.48 -1.53
N ILE A 23 12.03 -4.22 -1.57
CA ILE A 23 13.31 -3.83 -2.17
C ILE A 23 14.49 -4.49 -1.45
N GLU A 24 14.47 -4.52 -0.11
CA GLU A 24 15.48 -5.22 0.68
C GLU A 24 15.53 -6.72 0.37
N TYR A 25 14.37 -7.38 0.29
CA TYR A 25 14.30 -8.80 -0.05
C TYR A 25 14.73 -9.09 -1.49
N LEU A 26 14.42 -8.20 -2.44
CA LEU A 26 14.93 -8.28 -3.82
C LEU A 26 16.46 -8.23 -3.86
N ARG A 27 17.07 -7.30 -3.10
CA ARG A 27 18.54 -7.20 -2.99
C ARG A 27 19.17 -8.43 -2.34
N ALA A 28 18.47 -9.03 -1.39
CA ALA A 28 18.92 -10.22 -0.67
C ALA A 28 18.62 -11.54 -1.41
N GLY A 29 17.86 -11.51 -2.52
CA GLY A 29 17.38 -12.72 -3.19
C GLY A 29 16.42 -13.57 -2.35
N TYR A 30 15.72 -12.97 -1.38
CA TYR A 30 14.84 -13.68 -0.46
C TYR A 30 13.41 -13.79 -0.99
N GLU A 31 13.19 -14.73 -1.91
CA GLU A 31 11.90 -14.94 -2.60
C GLU A 31 10.70 -15.12 -1.65
N GLY A 32 10.88 -15.84 -0.54
CA GLY A 32 9.83 -16.06 0.44
C GLY A 32 9.34 -14.76 1.11
N GLY A 33 10.28 -13.84 1.37
CA GLY A 33 9.99 -12.51 1.89
C GLY A 33 9.28 -11.65 0.85
N ILE A 34 9.75 -11.67 -0.40
CA ILE A 34 9.13 -10.92 -1.52
C ILE A 34 7.66 -11.32 -1.66
N LYS A 35 7.36 -12.62 -1.76
CA LYS A 35 5.99 -13.12 -1.95
C LYS A 35 5.07 -12.74 -0.79
N THR A 36 5.54 -12.89 0.45
CA THR A 36 4.77 -12.54 1.64
C THR A 36 4.49 -11.04 1.70
N SER A 37 5.50 -10.21 1.46
CA SER A 37 5.34 -8.76 1.50
C SER A 37 4.50 -8.23 0.34
N LEU A 38 4.62 -8.77 -0.87
CA LEU A 38 3.73 -8.41 -1.99
C LEU A 38 2.26 -8.73 -1.69
N HIS A 39 2.00 -9.87 -1.06
CA HIS A 39 0.63 -10.22 -0.64
C HIS A 39 0.09 -9.23 0.42
N SER A 40 0.92 -8.88 1.41
CA SER A 40 0.54 -7.87 2.42
C SER A 40 0.30 -6.50 1.80
N LEU A 41 1.12 -6.11 0.83
CA LEU A 41 0.99 -4.84 0.11
C LEU A 41 -0.35 -4.77 -0.65
N ASP A 42 -0.72 -5.84 -1.37
CA ASP A 42 -2.00 -5.93 -2.07
C ASP A 42 -3.20 -5.80 -1.12
N LEU A 43 -3.15 -6.49 0.03
CA LEU A 43 -4.22 -6.40 1.04
C LEU A 43 -4.34 -4.99 1.62
N ASN A 44 -3.23 -4.34 1.94
CA ASN A 44 -3.23 -2.99 2.50
C ASN A 44 -3.75 -1.96 1.48
N LEU A 45 -3.33 -2.06 0.21
CA LEU A 45 -3.85 -1.20 -0.87
C LEU A 45 -5.35 -1.39 -1.07
N LYS A 46 -5.84 -2.64 -1.05
CA LYS A 46 -7.29 -2.93 -1.14
C LYS A 46 -8.04 -2.35 0.04
N TYR A 47 -7.50 -2.47 1.25
CA TYR A 47 -8.16 -1.96 2.44
C TYR A 47 -8.21 -0.43 2.44
N LEU A 48 -7.12 0.25 2.05
CA LEU A 48 -7.10 1.70 1.89
C LEU A 48 -8.12 2.17 0.84
N SER A 49 -8.27 1.44 -0.27
CA SER A 49 -9.31 1.72 -1.27
C SER A 49 -10.73 1.60 -0.71
N ILE A 50 -11.01 0.59 0.12
CA ILE A 50 -12.31 0.44 0.78
C ILE A 50 -12.57 1.61 1.74
N LEU A 51 -11.57 2.01 2.52
CA LEU A 51 -11.71 3.15 3.44
C LEU A 51 -11.96 4.45 2.68
N ALA A 52 -11.20 4.73 1.62
CA ALA A 52 -11.36 5.95 0.82
C ALA A 52 -12.78 6.07 0.22
N ASN A 53 -13.32 4.96 -0.31
CA ASN A 53 -14.65 4.96 -0.93
C ASN A 53 -15.80 4.96 0.07
N GLY A 54 -15.58 4.52 1.32
CA GLY A 54 -16.62 4.37 2.34
C GLY A 54 -16.62 5.43 3.44
N ALA A 55 -15.55 6.22 3.56
CA ALA A 55 -15.37 7.19 4.64
C ALA A 55 -15.97 8.57 4.29
N PRO A 56 -16.48 9.32 5.28
CA PRO A 56 -16.87 10.71 5.11
C PRO A 56 -15.64 11.63 5.10
N ILE A 57 -14.73 11.41 4.15
CA ILE A 57 -13.53 12.22 3.91
C ILE A 57 -13.82 13.33 2.90
N ASP A 58 -13.06 14.43 2.96
CA ASP A 58 -13.25 15.54 2.03
C ASP A 58 -12.67 15.22 0.65
N LYS A 59 -13.17 15.92 -0.38
CA LYS A 59 -12.80 15.67 -1.79
C LYS A 59 -11.31 15.84 -2.08
N ASN A 60 -10.60 16.70 -1.36
CA ASN A 60 -9.16 16.87 -1.55
C ASN A 60 -8.38 15.72 -0.92
N GLU A 61 -8.82 15.23 0.23
CA GLU A 61 -8.25 14.04 0.87
C GLU A 61 -8.51 12.79 0.04
N ASP A 62 -9.74 12.60 -0.44
CA ASP A 62 -10.11 11.52 -1.36
C ASP A 62 -9.21 11.51 -2.61
N ARG A 63 -9.02 12.66 -3.27
CA ARG A 63 -8.12 12.76 -4.43
C ARG A 63 -6.69 12.35 -4.09
N LYS A 64 -6.16 12.79 -2.94
CA LYS A 64 -4.80 12.42 -2.52
C LYS A 64 -4.67 10.91 -2.31
N ILE A 65 -5.65 10.29 -1.67
CA ILE A 65 -5.65 8.84 -1.44
C ILE A 65 -5.77 8.09 -2.77
N MET A 66 -6.60 8.55 -3.70
CA MET A 66 -6.72 7.92 -5.02
C MET A 66 -5.44 8.05 -5.85
N ASP A 67 -4.76 9.19 -5.79
CA ASP A 67 -3.44 9.37 -6.40
C ASP A 67 -2.38 8.48 -5.75
N PHE A 68 -2.41 8.35 -4.42
CA PHE A 68 -1.56 7.44 -3.66
C PHE A 68 -1.78 5.99 -4.10
N LEU A 69 -3.03 5.51 -4.06
CA LEU A 69 -3.40 4.16 -4.51
C LEU A 69 -2.93 3.88 -5.93
N ARG A 70 -3.12 4.82 -6.86
CA ARG A 70 -2.67 4.68 -8.26
C ARG A 70 -1.16 4.48 -8.36
N ILE A 71 -0.38 5.29 -7.65
CA ILE A 71 1.09 5.20 -7.66
C ILE A 71 1.56 3.87 -7.09
N HIS A 72 0.99 3.47 -5.94
CA HIS A 72 1.47 2.30 -5.21
C HIS A 72 0.98 0.96 -5.82
N TYR A 73 -0.17 0.93 -6.49
CA TYR A 73 -0.55 -0.22 -7.32
C TYR A 73 0.38 -0.39 -8.53
N ASP A 74 0.73 0.70 -9.23
CA ASP A 74 1.68 0.65 -10.35
C ASP A 74 3.07 0.19 -9.89
N TYR A 75 3.51 0.67 -8.72
CA TYR A 75 4.77 0.24 -8.13
C TYR A 75 4.77 -1.25 -7.74
N MET A 76 3.72 -1.72 -7.07
CA MET A 76 3.55 -3.14 -6.75
C MET A 76 3.58 -4.03 -8.00
N GLN A 77 2.92 -3.61 -9.09
CA GLN A 77 2.95 -4.35 -10.35
C GLN A 77 4.38 -4.49 -10.89
N LYS A 78 5.17 -3.42 -10.86
CA LYS A 78 6.58 -3.45 -11.28
C LYS A 78 7.43 -4.38 -10.41
N LEU A 79 7.17 -4.44 -9.11
CA LEU A 79 7.85 -5.34 -8.18
C LEU A 79 7.43 -6.81 -8.32
N SER A 80 6.25 -7.06 -8.89
CA SER A 80 5.68 -8.41 -9.04
C SER A 80 6.11 -9.13 -10.31
N VAL A 81 6.69 -8.41 -11.29
CA VAL A 81 7.23 -9.02 -12.51
C VAL A 81 8.63 -9.58 -12.19
N PRO A 82 8.90 -10.87 -12.45
CA PRO A 82 10.25 -11.42 -12.29
C PRO A 82 11.24 -10.63 -13.15
N ALA A 83 12.36 -10.22 -12.57
CA ALA A 83 13.49 -9.62 -13.30
C ALA A 83 14.20 -10.63 -14.20
#